data_AF-A0A430H6V2-F1
#
_entry.id   AF-A0A430H6V2-F1
#
_cell.length_a   1.000
_cell.length_b   1.000
_cell.length_c   1.000
_cell.angle_alpha   90.00
_cell.angle_beta   90.00
_cell.angle_gamma   90.00
#
_symmetry.space_group_name_H-M   'P 1'
#
loop_
_entity.id
_entity.type
_entity.pdbx_description
1 polymer ?
#
loop_
_entity_poly.entity_id
_entity_poly.type
_entity_poly.pdbx_seq_one_letter_code
_entity_poly.pdbx_strand_id
1 'polypeptide(L)'
;MDVAIVDGAALMTNLLLSLQAAGQMSTTRGLSLLDGPHWHNTCRCADDGFVSIASLGPKSYRELCDRLELACDPAFEKPYA
;
A
#
# COMPACT_ATOMS: atom_id res chain seq x y z
N MET A 1 -37.40 -2.73 -2.92
CA MET A 1 -35.98 -2.33 -2.79
C MET A 1 -35.22 -3.21 -3.76
N ASP A 2 -34.57 -2.61 -4.75
CA ASP A 2 -33.65 -3.33 -5.63
C ASP A 2 -32.25 -3.13 -5.06
N VAL A 3 -31.58 -4.23 -4.71
CA VAL A 3 -30.25 -4.22 -4.07
C VAL A 3 -29.39 -5.19 -4.84
N ALA A 4 -28.65 -4.67 -5.81
CA ALA A 4 -27.65 -5.44 -6.49
C ALA A 4 -26.33 -5.39 -5.69
N ILE A 5 -25.72 -6.55 -5.50
CA ILE A 5 -24.40 -6.67 -4.83
C ILE A 5 -23.35 -5.83 -5.57
N VAL A 6 -23.45 -5.73 -6.89
CA VAL A 6 -22.53 -4.97 -7.74
C VAL A 6 -22.54 -3.47 -7.41
N ASP A 7 -23.71 -2.89 -7.16
CA ASP A 7 -23.85 -1.47 -6.83
C ASP A 7 -23.24 -1.18 -5.46
N GLY A 8 -23.47 -2.07 -4.49
CA GLY A 8 -22.84 -1.99 -3.17
C GLY A 8 -21.32 -2.13 -3.23
N ALA A 9 -20.81 -3.05 -4.04
CA ALA A 9 -19.37 -3.24 -4.23
C ALA A 9 -18.71 -2.02 -4.89
N ALA A 10 -19.35 -1.43 -5.90
CA ALA A 10 -18.84 -0.22 -6.56
C ALA A 10 -18.73 0.96 -5.59
N LEU A 11 -19.70 1.11 -4.68
CA LEU A 11 -19.65 2.14 -3.64
C LEU A 11 -18.48 1.92 -2.68
N MET A 12 -18.26 0.69 -2.23
CA MET A 12 -17.15 0.36 -1.31
C MET A 12 -15.76 0.53 -1.97
N THR A 13 -15.66 0.35 -3.28
CA THR A 13 -14.40 0.46 -4.03
C THR A 13 -14.17 1.84 -4.66
N ASN A 14 -14.98 2.84 -4.33
CA ASN A 14 -14.90 4.18 -4.93
C ASN A 14 -13.49 4.81 -4.84
N LEU A 15 -12.76 4.56 -3.74
CA LEU A 15 -11.36 4.98 -3.62
C LEU A 15 -10.45 4.29 -4.65
N LEU A 16 -10.58 2.98 -4.81
CA LEU A 16 -9.81 2.20 -5.78
C LEU A 16 -10.14 2.65 -7.22
N LEU A 17 -11.42 2.89 -7.53
CA LEU A 17 -11.84 3.42 -8.83
C LEU A 17 -11.20 4.80 -9.10
N SER A 18 -11.11 5.65 -8.08
CA SER A 18 -10.44 6.97 -8.21
C SER A 18 -8.94 6.81 -8.47
N LEU A 19 -8.27 5.86 -7.79
CA LEU A 19 -6.86 5.54 -8.03
C LEU A 19 -6.63 4.95 -9.43
N GLN A 20 -7.56 4.13 -9.92
CA GLN A 20 -7.53 3.62 -11.28
C GLN A 20 -7.61 4.76 -12.30
N ALA A 21 -8.56 5.70 -12.12
CA ALA A 21 -8.71 6.86 -12.99
C ALA A 21 -7.46 7.79 -12.97
N ALA A 22 -6.74 7.84 -11.85
CA ALA A 22 -5.48 8.56 -11.70
C ALA A 22 -4.24 7.82 -12.25
N GLY A 23 -4.43 6.63 -12.85
CA GLY A 23 -3.33 5.82 -13.40
C GLY A 23 -2.46 5.13 -12.33
N GLN A 24 -2.94 5.01 -11.09
CA GLN A 24 -2.21 4.42 -9.97
C GLN A 24 -2.53 2.94 -9.72
N MET A 25 -3.34 2.34 -10.61
CA MET A 25 -3.63 0.90 -10.63
C MET A 25 -3.07 0.25 -11.89
N SER A 26 -2.41 -0.89 -11.69
CA SER A 26 -1.92 -1.78 -12.73
C SER A 26 -2.76 -3.04 -12.79
N THR A 27 -2.85 -3.65 -13.97
CA THR A 27 -3.42 -4.99 -14.14
C THR A 27 -2.46 -6.09 -13.67
N THR A 28 -1.17 -5.78 -13.60
CA THR A 28 -0.14 -6.67 -13.06
C THR A 28 -0.13 -6.56 -11.54
N ARG A 29 -0.28 -7.70 -10.86
CA ARG A 29 -0.21 -7.81 -9.40
C ARG A 29 1.13 -7.29 -8.87
N GLY A 30 1.08 -6.60 -7.74
CA GLY A 30 2.25 -6.08 -7.03
C GLY A 30 2.71 -4.71 -7.49
N LEU A 31 2.13 -4.18 -8.58
CA LEU A 31 2.62 -2.96 -9.24
C LEU A 31 1.68 -1.75 -9.09
N SER A 32 0.58 -1.88 -8.34
CA SER A 32 -0.29 -0.74 -8.02
C SER A 32 0.16 -0.06 -6.73
N LEU A 33 -0.19 1.21 -6.57
CA LEU A 33 0.22 2.04 -5.42
C LEU A 33 -0.03 1.39 -4.03
N LEU A 34 -1.14 0.65 -3.91
CA LEU A 34 -1.58 0.03 -2.65
C LEU A 34 -1.55 -1.51 -2.71
N ASP A 35 -0.86 -2.10 -3.69
CA ASP A 35 -0.88 -3.55 -3.94
C ASP A 35 0.40 -4.24 -3.44
N GLY A 36 0.76 -4.01 -2.17
CA GLY A 36 1.89 -4.69 -1.51
C GLY A 36 3.30 -4.09 -1.62
N PRO A 37 3.53 -2.80 -1.93
CA PRO A 37 4.89 -2.25 -1.89
C PRO A 37 5.44 -2.16 -0.46
N HIS A 38 6.75 -1.94 -0.29
CA HIS A 38 7.40 -1.98 1.03
C HIS A 38 6.89 -0.91 2.02
N TRP A 39 6.24 0.16 1.54
CA TRP A 39 5.54 1.14 2.37
C TRP A 39 4.07 0.78 2.69
N HIS A 40 3.49 -0.23 2.03
CA HIS A 40 2.12 -0.68 2.20
C HIS A 40 2.00 -2.22 2.00
N ASN A 41 2.42 -3.00 3.00
CA ASN A 41 2.40 -4.46 2.97
C ASN A 41 2.36 -5.05 4.39
N THR A 42 2.21 -6.37 4.50
CA THR A 42 2.33 -7.12 5.75
C THR A 42 3.67 -7.86 5.81
N CYS A 43 4.41 -7.65 6.89
CA CYS A 43 5.71 -8.26 7.12
C CYS A 43 5.62 -9.28 8.27
N ARG A 44 6.34 -10.40 8.14
CA ARG A 44 6.50 -11.38 9.23
C ARG A 44 7.63 -10.93 10.15
N CYS A 45 7.37 -10.98 11.45
CA CYS A 45 8.33 -10.64 12.50
C CYS A 45 9.08 -11.88 12.99
N ALA A 46 10.16 -11.68 13.75
CA ALA A 46 11.00 -12.77 14.25
C ALA A 46 10.29 -13.68 15.26
N ASP A 47 9.21 -13.19 15.88
CA ASP A 47 8.32 -13.91 16.79
C ASP A 47 7.22 -14.71 16.06
N ASP A 48 7.34 -14.88 14.74
CA ASP A 48 6.32 -15.46 13.85
C ASP A 48 4.98 -14.68 13.81
N GLY A 49 4.95 -13.48 14.40
CA GLY A 49 3.85 -12.54 14.28
C GLY A 49 3.85 -11.82 12.93
N PHE A 50 2.78 -11.07 12.67
CA PHE A 50 2.64 -10.24 11.47
C PHE A 50 2.34 -8.79 11.85
N VAL A 51 2.95 -7.87 11.12
CA VAL A 51 2.70 -6.43 11.24
C VAL A 51 2.30 -5.88 9.88
N SER A 52 1.18 -5.14 9.85
CA SER A 52 0.75 -4.40 8.66
C SER A 52 1.37 -3.00 8.66
N ILE A 53 2.06 -2.67 7.57
CA ILE A 53 2.69 -1.39 7.32
C ILE A 53 1.81 -0.61 6.34
N ALA A 54 1.52 0.66 6.64
CA ALA A 54 0.74 1.56 5.78
C ALA A 54 1.27 2.99 5.84
N SER A 55 2.55 3.16 5.52
CA SER A 55 3.27 4.42 5.63
C SER A 55 3.32 5.20 4.31
N LEU A 56 2.16 5.71 3.88
CA LEU A 56 2.03 6.45 2.63
C LEU A 56 2.66 7.87 2.69
N GLY A 57 2.79 8.47 3.87
CA GLY A 57 3.37 9.82 3.99
C GLY A 57 4.90 9.81 3.89
N PRO A 58 5.55 10.80 3.22
CA PRO A 58 7.01 10.89 3.16
C PRO A 58 7.67 11.11 4.52
N LYS A 59 6.94 11.68 5.49
CA LYS A 59 7.41 11.85 6.87
C LYS A 59 7.38 10.53 7.64
N SER A 60 6.25 9.82 7.59
CA SER A 60 6.09 8.52 8.27
C SER A 60 7.01 7.47 7.67
N TYR A 61 7.24 7.52 6.35
CA TYR A 61 8.09 6.55 5.66
C TYR A 61 9.55 6.71 6.08
N ARG A 62 10.02 7.95 6.16
CA ARG A 62 11.36 8.24 6.69
C ARG A 62 11.52 7.81 8.13
N GLU A 63 10.54 8.13 8.99
CA GLU A 63 10.56 7.66 10.39
C GLU A 63 10.60 6.13 10.48
N LEU A 64 9.87 5.42 9.61
CA LEU A 64 9.90 3.96 9.52
C LEU A 64 11.31 3.48 9.13
N CYS A 65 11.90 4.03 8.07
CA CYS A 65 13.25 3.68 7.63
C CYS A 65 14.31 3.99 8.69
N ASP A 66 14.20 5.12 9.39
CA ASP A 66 15.13 5.51 10.44
C ASP A 66 15.07 4.53 11.63
N ARG A 67 13.85 4.14 12.05
CA ARG A 67 13.67 3.18 13.16
C ARG A 67 14.05 1.75 12.81
N LEU A 68 13.92 1.37 11.54
CA LEU A 68 14.31 0.04 11.05
C LEU A 68 15.77 -0.01 10.58
N GLU A 69 16.52 1.09 10.71
CA GLU A 69 17.91 1.19 10.27
C GLU A 69 18.09 0.95 8.75
N LEU A 70 17.06 1.26 7.95
CA LEU A 70 17.01 1.09 6.49
C LEU A 70 17.32 2.38 5.71
N ALA A 71 17.57 3.49 6.41
CA ALA A 71 17.76 4.81 5.78
C ALA A 71 18.92 4.86 4.77
N CYS A 72 19.91 3.98 4.89
CA CYS A 72 21.06 3.89 3.99
C CYS A 72 20.96 2.76 2.95
N ASP A 73 19.87 2.00 2.95
CA ASP A 73 19.67 0.92 1.99
C ASP A 73 19.09 1.49 0.68
N PRO A 74 19.79 1.32 -0.47
CA PRO A 74 19.32 1.82 -1.77
C PRO A 74 17.93 1.29 -2.17
N ALA A 75 17.54 0.12 -1.66
CA ALA A 75 16.21 -0.45 -1.93
C ALA A 75 15.07 0.33 -1.27
N PHE A 76 15.36 1.11 -0.22
CA PHE A 76 14.37 1.84 0.58
C PHE A 76 14.49 3.37 0.45
N GLU A 77 15.46 3.87 -0.33
CA GLU A 77 15.68 5.31 -0.53
C GLU A 77 14.48 6.00 -1.19
N LYS A 78 13.74 5.29 -2.05
CA LYS A 78 12.63 5.85 -2.84
C LYS A 78 11.31 5.09 -2.60
N PRO A 79 10.35 5.69 -1.88
CA PRO A 79 9.06 5.06 -1.58
C PRO A 79 8.05 5.01 -2.75
N TYR A 80 8.40 5.48 -3.95
CA TYR A 80 7.50 5.49 -5.11
C TYR A 80 8.23 5.21 -6.43
N ALA A 81 9.41 4.58 -6.35
CA ALA A 81 10.22 4.26 -7.51
C ALA A 81 9.72 3.02 -8.26
#